data_AF-A0A3P7Y1Z5-F1
#
_entry.id   AF-A0A3P7Y1Z5-F1
#
_cell.length_a   1.000
_cell.length_b   1.000
_cell.length_c   1.000
_cell.angle_alpha   90.00
_cell.angle_beta   90.00
_cell.angle_gamma   90.00
#
_symmetry.space_group_name_H-M   'P 1'
#
loop_
_entity.id
_entity.type
_entity.pdbx_description
1 polymer ?
#
loop_
_entity_poly.entity_id
_entity_poly.type
_entity_poly.pdbx_seq_one_letter_code
_entity_poly.pdbx_strand_id
1 'polypeptide(L)'
;MSIKYSGQCYDYVKNLQLCQLRRYPYIRLDGTCTIKQRAKLVEKFNDPESVEYIFLLSSKAGGCGLNLIGANRLIMFDPDWNPANDDQAMARVWRDGQKKNCFIYRLLAVKFYRNLISASIVWNMS
;
A
#
# COMPACT_ATOMS: atom_id res chain seq x y z
N MET A 1 -3.52 0.85 7.67
CA MET A 1 -3.50 1.44 6.30
C MET A 1 -2.48 0.70 5.46
N SER A 2 -2.71 0.52 4.15
CA SER A 2 -1.72 -0.07 3.23
C SER A 2 -1.33 0.95 2.17
N ILE A 3 -0.03 1.00 1.82
CA ILE A 3 0.50 1.87 0.78
C ILE A 3 1.24 1.01 -0.23
N LYS A 4 0.76 1.03 -1.48
CA LYS A 4 1.37 0.39 -2.63
C LYS A 4 2.24 1.41 -3.37
N TYR A 5 3.47 1.03 -3.71
CA TYR A 5 4.40 1.87 -4.46
C TYR A 5 5.26 1.05 -5.44
N SER A 6 5.72 1.62 -6.55
CA SER A 6 6.73 0.97 -7.41
C SER A 6 8.13 1.06 -6.81
N GLY A 7 9.01 0.14 -7.20
CA GLY A 7 10.40 0.14 -6.71
C GLY A 7 11.16 1.43 -7.02
N GLN A 8 10.78 2.17 -8.07
CA GLN A 8 11.40 3.46 -8.45
C GLN A 8 10.99 4.58 -7.50
N CYS A 9 9.79 4.52 -6.94
CA CYS A 9 9.29 5.48 -5.94
C CYS A 9 9.67 5.09 -4.51
N TYR A 10 10.35 3.95 -4.29
CA TYR A 10 10.70 3.50 -2.95
C TYR A 10 11.52 4.54 -2.19
N ASP A 11 12.55 5.11 -2.81
CA ASP A 11 13.38 6.10 -2.13
C ASP A 11 12.58 7.35 -1.76
N TYR A 12 11.55 7.72 -2.53
CA TYR A 12 10.64 8.81 -2.17
C TYR A 12 9.72 8.43 -1.02
N VAL A 13 9.12 7.23 -1.04
CA VAL A 13 8.25 6.74 0.04
C VAL A 13 9.04 6.51 1.35
N LYS A 14 10.30 6.09 1.23
CA LYS A 14 11.25 5.91 2.34
C LYS A 14 11.76 7.25 2.87
N ASN A 15 12.22 8.14 1.99
CA ASN A 15 12.74 9.48 2.33
C ASN A 15 11.64 10.48 2.64
N LEU A 16 10.37 10.15 2.39
CA LEU A 16 9.26 11.01 2.76
C LEU A 16 9.29 11.34 4.24
N GLN A 17 10.04 10.58 5.08
CA GLN A 17 10.20 10.82 6.51
C GLN A 17 8.86 10.91 7.25
N LEU A 18 7.70 10.84 6.57
CA LEU A 18 6.39 11.12 7.10
C LEU A 18 6.05 10.11 8.18
N CYS A 19 6.29 8.83 7.91
CA CYS A 19 6.10 7.78 8.90
C CYS A 19 7.01 8.01 10.12
N GLN A 20 8.24 8.47 9.93
CA GLN A 20 9.19 8.72 11.02
C GLN A 20 8.88 10.01 11.81
N LEU A 21 8.64 11.13 11.12
CA LEU A 21 8.26 12.44 11.63
C LEU A 21 6.94 12.40 12.38
N ARG A 22 5.95 11.66 11.85
CA ARG A 22 4.65 11.46 12.49
C ARG A 22 4.64 10.27 13.47
N ARG A 23 5.75 9.55 13.59
CA ARG A 23 5.89 8.35 14.44
C ARG A 23 4.80 7.30 14.16
N TYR A 24 4.44 7.11 12.90
CA TYR A 24 3.56 6.03 12.49
C TYR A 24 4.37 4.73 12.35
N PRO A 25 4.09 3.71 13.19
CA PRO A 25 4.73 2.41 13.07
C PRO A 25 4.36 1.79 11.72
N TYR A 26 5.34 1.16 11.08
CA TYR A 26 5.15 0.57 9.76
C TYR A 26 5.99 -0.68 9.56
N ILE A 27 5.45 -1.57 8.75
CA ILE A 27 6.14 -2.74 8.24
C ILE A 27 6.26 -2.66 6.72
N ARG A 28 7.31 -3.28 6.20
CA ARG A 28 7.63 -3.24 4.77
C ARG A 28 7.79 -4.65 4.23
N LEU A 29 7.15 -4.89 3.09
CA LEU A 29 7.31 -6.11 2.32
C LEU A 29 7.81 -5.76 0.92
N ASP A 30 9.01 -6.24 0.59
CA ASP A 30 9.64 -6.09 -0.71
C ASP A 30 10.03 -7.45 -1.32
N GLY A 31 10.60 -7.42 -2.52
CA GLY A 31 10.98 -8.63 -3.26
C GLY A 31 12.09 -9.46 -2.60
N THR A 32 12.78 -8.94 -1.58
CA THR A 32 13.89 -9.60 -0.90
C THR A 32 13.44 -10.48 0.28
N CYS A 33 12.21 -10.27 0.78
CA CYS A 33 11.67 -11.06 1.87
C CYS A 33 11.42 -12.51 1.45
N THR A 34 11.87 -13.48 2.25
CA THR A 34 11.55 -14.91 2.09
C THR A 34 10.07 -15.18 2.35
N ILE A 35 9.55 -16.31 1.87
CA ILE A 35 8.14 -16.70 2.06
C ILE A 35 7.75 -16.71 3.56
N LYS A 36 8.61 -17.27 4.41
CA LYS A 36 8.37 -17.32 5.87
C LYS A 36 8.31 -15.92 6.50
N GLN A 37 9.17 -15.01 6.07
CA GLN A 37 9.16 -13.62 6.57
C GLN A 37 7.88 -12.89 6.12
N ARG A 38 7.45 -13.10 4.87
CA ARG A 38 6.22 -12.49 4.34
C ARG A 38 5.00 -12.90 5.17
N ALA A 39 4.85 -14.19 5.47
CA ALA A 39 3.75 -14.69 6.29
C ALA A 39 3.70 -14.01 7.67
N LYS A 40 4.84 -13.92 8.36
CA LYS A 40 4.93 -13.24 9.66
C LYS A 40 4.56 -11.76 9.61
N LEU A 41 4.97 -11.05 8.56
CA LEU A 41 4.62 -9.64 8.38
C LEU A 41 3.12 -9.45 8.15
N VAL A 42 2.51 -10.32 7.35
CA VAL A 42 1.07 -10.29 7.08
C VAL A 42 0.27 -10.63 8.33
N GLU A 43 0.67 -11.65 9.07
CA GLU A 43 0.06 -12.03 10.35
C GLU A 43 0.11 -10.87 11.34
N LYS A 44 1.31 -10.29 11.54
CA LYS A 44 1.50 -9.11 12.39
C LYS A 44 0.65 -7.92 11.94
N PHE A 45 0.41 -7.75 10.65
CA PHE A 45 -0.42 -6.65 10.16
C PHE A 45 -1.92 -6.84 10.39
N ASN A 46 -2.37 -8.09 10.29
CA ASN A 46 -3.79 -8.43 10.41
C ASN A 46 -4.24 -8.59 11.88
N ASP A 47 -3.28 -8.74 12.80
CA ASP A 47 -3.54 -8.74 14.24
C ASP A 47 -4.16 -7.40 14.68
N PRO A 48 -5.39 -7.38 15.23
CA PRO A 48 -6.05 -6.17 15.72
C PRO A 48 -5.27 -5.45 16.83
N GLU A 49 -4.47 -6.18 17.61
CA GLU A 49 -3.65 -5.64 18.70
C GLU A 49 -2.27 -5.16 18.22
N SER A 50 -2.01 -5.26 16.92
CA SER A 50 -0.75 -4.81 16.34
C SER A 50 -0.60 -3.31 16.43
N VAL A 51 0.58 -2.89 16.88
CA VAL A 51 1.00 -1.49 16.84
C VAL A 51 1.28 -1.00 15.41
N GLU A 52 1.42 -1.91 14.43
CA GLU A 52 1.80 -1.58 13.06
C GLU A 52 0.67 -0.90 12.31
N TYR A 53 0.81 0.41 12.07
CA TYR A 53 -0.25 1.20 11.45
C TYR A 53 -0.23 1.15 9.92
N ILE A 54 0.97 1.07 9.32
CA ILE A 54 1.17 1.17 7.87
C ILE A 54 1.84 -0.10 7.33
N PHE A 55 1.26 -0.67 6.27
CA PHE A 55 1.89 -1.72 5.48
C PHE A 55 2.41 -1.17 4.16
N LEU A 56 3.73 -1.06 4.02
CA LEU A 56 4.42 -0.62 2.82
C LEU A 56 4.64 -1.82 1.88
N LEU A 57 3.88 -1.88 0.79
CA LEU A 57 3.94 -2.93 -0.22
C LEU A 57 4.60 -2.44 -1.51
N SER A 58 5.74 -3.02 -1.87
CA SER A 58 6.33 -2.75 -3.19
C SER A 58 5.56 -3.50 -4.30
N SER A 59 5.46 -2.90 -5.48
CA SER A 59 4.79 -3.49 -6.65
C SER A 59 5.42 -4.83 -7.05
N LYS A 60 6.76 -4.95 -6.92
CA LYS A 60 7.50 -6.21 -7.15
C LYS A 60 7.10 -7.34 -6.21
N ALA A 61 6.57 -7.01 -5.03
CA ALA A 61 6.11 -7.99 -4.06
C ALA A 61 4.58 -8.20 -4.07
N GLY A 62 3.85 -7.46 -4.91
CA GLY A 62 2.38 -7.52 -5.01
C GLY A 62 1.82 -8.79 -5.65
N GLY A 63 2.63 -9.51 -6.44
CA GLY A 63 2.23 -10.75 -7.12
C GLY A 63 2.04 -11.97 -6.22
N CYS A 64 2.29 -11.85 -4.90
CA CYS A 64 2.45 -13.01 -4.01
C CYS A 64 1.21 -13.45 -3.24
N GLY A 65 -0.01 -13.13 -3.69
CA GLY A 65 -1.20 -13.76 -3.10
C GLY A 65 -1.56 -13.30 -1.67
N LEU A 66 -1.19 -12.08 -1.26
CA LEU A 66 -1.32 -11.66 0.15
C LEU A 66 -2.78 -11.44 0.60
N ASN A 67 -3.02 -11.54 1.90
CA ASN A 67 -4.30 -11.21 2.52
C ASN A 67 -4.09 -10.09 3.54
N LEU A 68 -4.52 -8.86 3.24
CA LEU A 68 -4.23 -7.66 4.03
C LEU A 68 -5.50 -7.04 4.64
N ILE A 69 -6.40 -7.88 5.15
CA ILE A 69 -7.67 -7.47 5.77
C ILE A 69 -7.53 -6.57 7.01
N GLY A 70 -6.34 -6.51 7.62
CA GLY A 70 -6.02 -5.53 8.67
C GLY A 70 -6.18 -4.08 8.20
N ALA A 71 -5.97 -3.80 6.91
CA ALA A 71 -6.23 -2.51 6.30
C ALA A 71 -7.64 -2.41 5.72
N ASN A 72 -8.18 -1.19 5.72
CA ASN A 72 -9.35 -0.80 4.93
C ASN A 72 -9.12 0.48 4.11
N ARG A 73 -7.88 0.96 4.07
CA ARG A 73 -7.45 2.10 3.25
C ARG A 73 -6.22 1.67 2.47
N LEU A 74 -6.29 1.77 1.16
CA LEU A 74 -5.18 1.51 0.23
C LEU A 74 -4.80 2.82 -0.46
N ILE A 75 -3.54 3.24 -0.32
CA ILE A 75 -2.98 4.35 -1.09
C ILE A 75 -2.10 3.77 -2.18
N MET A 76 -2.44 4.04 -3.43
CA MET A 76 -1.64 3.72 -4.60
C MET A 76 -0.82 4.96 -4.92
N PHE A 77 0.42 4.97 -4.45
CA PHE A 77 1.29 6.14 -4.49
C PHE A 77 1.63 6.53 -5.93
N ASP A 78 1.84 5.53 -6.77
CA ASP A 78 2.09 5.68 -8.18
C ASP A 78 1.32 4.59 -8.97
N PRO A 79 0.73 4.94 -10.11
CA PRO A 79 0.03 3.97 -10.95
C PRO A 79 1.03 2.98 -11.56
N ASP A 80 0.65 1.70 -11.60
CA ASP A 80 1.43 0.71 -12.33
C ASP A 80 1.22 0.86 -13.83
N TRP A 81 2.25 0.60 -14.64
CA TRP A 81 2.09 0.52 -16.09
C TRP A 81 1.14 -0.61 -16.49
N ASN A 82 1.13 -1.71 -15.73
CA ASN A 82 0.22 -2.82 -15.96
C ASN A 82 -0.99 -2.73 -15.02
N PRO A 83 -2.20 -2.40 -15.52
CA PRO A 83 -3.41 -2.28 -14.69
C PRO A 83 -3.70 -3.53 -13.85
N ALA A 84 -3.36 -4.72 -14.35
CA ALA A 84 -3.59 -5.97 -13.62
C ALA A 84 -2.80 -6.03 -12.29
N ASN A 85 -1.63 -5.39 -12.20
CA ASN A 85 -0.86 -5.33 -10.95
C ASN A 85 -1.56 -4.46 -9.90
N ASP A 86 -2.21 -3.40 -10.36
CA ASP A 86 -2.99 -2.48 -9.53
C ASP A 86 -4.27 -3.17 -9.05
N ASP A 87 -4.99 -3.86 -9.92
CA ASP A 87 -6.16 -4.68 -9.56
C ASP A 87 -5.80 -5.76 -8.54
N GLN A 88 -4.67 -6.43 -8.74
CA GLN A 88 -4.16 -7.39 -7.77
C GLN A 88 -3.84 -6.76 -6.42
N ALA A 89 -3.32 -5.54 -6.38
CA ALA A 89 -3.05 -4.82 -5.14
C ALA A 89 -4.34 -4.45 -4.41
N MET A 90 -5.35 -3.97 -5.14
CA MET A 90 -6.70 -3.68 -4.60
C MET A 90 -7.34 -4.93 -4.00
N ALA A 91 -7.25 -6.06 -4.71
CA ALA A 91 -7.76 -7.37 -4.26
C ALA A 91 -7.04 -7.94 -3.03
N ARG A 92 -5.93 -7.34 -2.56
CA ARG A 92 -5.30 -7.73 -1.27
C ARG A 92 -6.05 -7.16 -0.06
N VAL A 93 -6.71 -6.02 -0.24
CA VAL A 93 -7.36 -5.25 0.84
C VAL A 93 -8.88 -5.41 0.76
N TRP A 94 -9.45 -5.25 -0.44
CA TRP A 94 -10.88 -5.46 -0.70
C TRP A 94 -11.07 -6.85 -1.31
N ARG A 95 -11.50 -7.79 -0.46
CA ARG A 95 -11.72 -9.19 -0.80
C ARG A 95 -12.66 -9.84 0.21
N ASP A 96 -13.11 -11.06 -0.09
CA ASP A 96 -13.88 -11.88 0.83
C ASP A 96 -13.18 -12.02 2.19
N GLY A 97 -13.94 -11.78 3.26
CA GLY A 97 -13.45 -11.74 4.64
C GLY A 97 -13.20 -10.33 5.19
N GLN A 98 -13.15 -9.31 4.33
CA GLN A 98 -13.11 -7.91 4.77
C GLN A 98 -14.49 -7.48 5.30
N LYS A 99 -14.53 -6.93 6.52
CA LYS A 99 -15.76 -6.44 7.17
C LYS A 99 -15.83 -4.91 7.25
N LYS A 100 -14.72 -4.22 6.97
CA LYS A 100 -14.62 -2.76 7.03
C LYS A 100 -14.86 -2.17 5.65
N ASN A 101 -15.49 -1.00 5.58
CA ASN A 101 -15.60 -0.23 4.34
C ASN A 101 -14.20 0.11 3.82
N CYS A 102 -13.95 -0.23 2.56
CA CYS A 102 -12.64 -0.08 1.94
C CYS A 102 -12.57 1.20 1.09
N PHE A 103 -11.50 1.96 1.24
CA PHE A 103 -11.24 3.16 0.45
C PHE A 103 -9.92 3.02 -0.29
N ILE A 104 -9.95 3.27 -1.60
CA ILE A 104 -8.76 3.19 -2.45
C ILE A 104 -8.46 4.58 -3.01
N TYR A 105 -7.27 5.08 -2.70
CA TYR A 105 -6.78 6.39 -3.10
C TYR A 105 -5.68 6.20 -4.14
N ARG A 106 -5.90 6.68 -5.36
CA ARG A 106 -4.86 6.71 -6.39
C ARG A 106 -4.30 8.12 -6.50
N LEU A 107 -3.03 8.29 -6.15
CA LEU A 107 -2.36 9.57 -6.29
C LEU A 107 -1.92 9.76 -7.74
N LEU A 108 -2.24 10.93 -8.29
CA LEU A 108 -1.88 11.33 -9.64
C LEU A 108 -1.16 12.67 -9.54
N ALA A 109 0.06 12.74 -10.05
CA ALA A 109 0.79 13.99 -10.13
C ALA A 109 0.79 14.43 -11.59
N VAL A 110 0.10 15.52 -11.89
CA VAL A 110 0.12 16.14 -13.22
C VAL A 110 1.07 17.33 -13.16
N LYS A 111 2.15 17.28 -13.91
CA LYS A 111 3.10 18.39 -14.02
C LYS A 111 2.70 19.24 -15.22
N PHE A 112 2.26 20.47 -14.97
CA PHE A 112 1.95 21.44 -16.03
C PHE A 112 2.94 22.59 -15.97
N TYR A 113 3.85 22.67 -16.96
CA TYR A 113 4.93 23.63 -17.17
C TYR A 113 5.83 23.95 -15.94
N ARG A 114 5.29 24.48 -14.85
CA ARG A 114 5.99 24.81 -13.58
C ARG A 114 5.26 24.38 -12.30
N ASN A 115 3.99 23.95 -12.38
CA ASN A 115 3.21 23.58 -11.20
C ASN A 115 2.98 22.07 -11.18
N LEU A 116 3.22 21.46 -10.01
CA LEU A 116 2.78 20.10 -9.72
C LEU A 116 1.35 20.20 -9.16
N ILE A 117 0.38 19.66 -9.88
CA ILE A 117 -0.97 19.47 -9.37
C ILE A 117 -1.07 18.01 -8.94
N SER A 118 -1.27 17.76 -7.65
CA SER A 118 -1.59 16.43 -7.13
C SER A 118 -3.10 16.25 -7.11
N ALA A 119 -3.62 15.35 -7.92
CA ALA A 119 -4.99 14.85 -7.85
C ALA A 119 -5.01 13.51 -7.12
N SER A 120 -6.14 13.18 -6.49
CA SER A 120 -6.38 11.86 -5.91
C SER A 120 -7.75 11.38 -6.34
N ILE A 121 -7.81 10.18 -6.95
CA ILE A 121 -9.08 9.52 -7.23
C ILE A 121 -9.39 8.61 -6.05
N VAL A 122 -10.60 8.73 -5.50
CA VAL A 122 -11.05 7.94 -4.35
C VAL A 122 -12.17 7.01 -4.78
N TRP A 123 -11.99 5.72 -4.55
CA TRP A 123 -13.02 4.71 -4.74
C TRP A 123 -13.52 4.25 -3.38
N ASN A 124 -14.84 4.34 -3.16
CA ASN A 124 -15.50 3.71 -2.02
C ASN A 124 -15.96 2.31 -2.44
N MET A 125 -15.34 1.31 -1.82
CA MET A 125 -15.61 -0.11 -2.06
C MET A 125 -16.48 -0.59 -0.90
N SER A 126 -17.77 -0.23 -0.96
CA SER A 126 -18.81 -0.57 0.01
C SER A 126 -19.84 -1.51 -0.61
#